data_AF-A0A847Z7J3-F1
#
_entry.id   AF-A0A847Z7J3-F1
#
_cell.length_a   1.000
_cell.length_b   1.000
_cell.length_c   1.000
_cell.angle_alpha   90.00
_cell.angle_beta   90.00
_cell.angle_gamma   90.00
#
_symmetry.space_group_name_H-M   'P 1'
#
loop_
_entity.id
_entity.type
_entity.pdbx_description
1 polymer ?
#
loop_
_entity_poly.entity_id
_entity_poly.type
_entity_poly.pdbx_seq_one_letter_code
_entity_poly.pdbx_strand_id
1 'polypeptide(L)'
;MSKIVNIGIQQNGIDSTAPAAVSESGMALITTFMTDEEKTFVNDNYTLVNSSDRNEKGQAYIDLYPKAEDKLYIKNEVDKTVSENLDNAFGTATGTMMYVMKDFAEKSGQSTGSNSADNLKEIDLSKLYQMQPMLNMLPKQTIADARNEAITNDATILNQMGIYMTKAFYSELGIDVSHVQSAYIIRIGLLMLAIALLGGAATILVSLLSSRIAAGVAKNLRKDVFTKIEKFSPNEFGKFSTASLITRCTNDITQIQLLLMIGIRMICYAPIMATGGIIMALKKSVSMSWIIAVAVIALVGIIMIVMAIALPKFKIMQQLVDKLNLVSRENLSGMMVIRAFVTQQHEKDRFDKANDDITKTQLFIGRSMVSLMTGIMLIMNCITLVIVWVGAHQIASSSMQVGDMMAFMQYAMQIIMSFMMISMMFIFVPRAAVSAGRISEVLAVNDLIKDPQKPKAFDKTKKGLVEFKNVFFRYDNADEDALCDITFTAKPGQTTAIIG
;
A
#
# COMPACT_ATOMS: atom_id res chain seq x y z
N MET A 1 4.85 3.74 14.66
CA MET A 1 4.78 5.21 14.76
C MET A 1 3.82 5.68 15.86
N SER A 2 2.50 5.38 15.81
CA SER A 2 1.54 5.76 16.88
C SER A 2 2.05 5.43 18.30
N LYS A 3 2.49 4.20 18.56
CA LYS A 3 3.08 3.81 19.86
C LYS A 3 4.34 4.59 20.26
N ILE A 4 5.22 4.93 19.31
CA ILE A 4 6.43 5.73 19.63
C ILE A 4 6.02 7.12 20.09
N VAL A 5 5.02 7.72 19.47
CA VAL A 5 4.58 9.07 19.80
C VAL A 5 3.75 9.06 21.08
N ASN A 6 2.73 8.20 21.15
CA ASN A 6 1.81 8.16 22.28
C ASN A 6 2.52 7.63 23.53
N ILE A 7 3.10 6.43 23.44
CA ILE A 7 3.74 5.79 24.60
C ILE A 7 5.15 6.35 24.80
N GLY A 8 5.98 6.31 23.76
CA GLY A 8 7.37 6.74 23.88
C GLY A 8 7.52 8.22 24.24
N ILE A 9 6.93 9.14 23.46
CA ILE A 9 7.16 10.58 23.61
C ILE A 9 6.19 11.21 24.62
N GLN A 10 4.88 11.03 24.43
CA GLN A 10 3.85 11.70 25.25
C GLN A 10 3.73 11.11 26.66
N GLN A 11 3.89 9.80 26.81
CA GLN A 11 3.74 9.07 28.08
C GLN A 11 5.09 8.63 28.70
N ASN A 12 6.21 9.13 28.18
CA ASN A 12 7.57 8.81 28.66
C ASN A 12 7.88 7.29 28.77
N GLY A 13 7.36 6.48 27.85
CA GLY A 13 7.59 5.04 27.80
C GLY A 13 6.69 4.20 28.72
N ILE A 14 5.76 4.83 29.45
CA ILE A 14 4.81 4.15 30.34
C ILE A 14 3.58 3.73 29.53
N ASP A 15 3.31 2.43 29.45
CA ASP A 15 2.21 1.86 28.66
C ASP A 15 1.07 1.26 29.50
N SER A 16 1.16 1.35 30.83
CA SER A 16 0.18 0.81 31.79
C SER A 16 -0.17 1.87 32.84
N THR A 17 -1.46 2.00 33.11
CA THR A 17 -2.03 2.83 34.19
C THR A 17 -1.86 2.19 35.57
N ALA A 18 -1.70 0.88 35.64
CA ALA A 18 -1.37 0.17 36.86
C ALA A 18 0.17 0.17 37.04
N PRO A 19 0.72 0.89 38.03
CA PRO A 19 2.16 1.01 38.22
C PRO A 19 2.78 -0.35 38.56
N ALA A 20 3.97 -0.62 38.03
CA ALA A 20 4.75 -1.82 38.36
C ALA A 20 5.14 -1.86 39.84
N ALA A 21 5.37 -0.69 40.44
CA ALA A 21 5.52 -0.52 41.87
C ALA A 21 4.94 0.82 42.36
N VAL A 22 4.44 0.82 43.59
CA VAL A 22 3.87 2.01 44.24
C VAL A 22 4.19 1.99 45.75
N SER A 23 4.41 3.15 46.35
CA SER A 23 4.66 3.28 47.79
C SER A 23 3.43 2.90 48.61
N GLU A 24 3.59 2.57 49.90
CA GLU A 24 2.46 2.31 50.81
C GLU A 24 1.50 3.52 50.84
N SER A 25 2.04 4.73 50.91
CA SER A 25 1.29 5.99 50.84
C SER A 25 0.54 6.16 49.51
N GLY A 26 1.18 5.84 48.38
CA GLY A 26 0.58 5.89 47.05
C GLY A 26 -0.55 4.88 46.86
N MET A 27 -0.36 3.65 47.36
CA MET A 27 -1.38 2.61 47.32
C MET A 27 -2.57 2.96 48.22
N ALA A 28 -2.31 3.49 49.41
CA ALA A 28 -3.36 3.96 50.32
C ALA A 28 -4.17 5.12 49.70
N LEU A 29 -3.51 6.05 49.02
CA LEU A 29 -4.17 7.16 48.31
C LEU A 29 -5.09 6.65 47.20
N ILE A 30 -4.59 5.82 46.29
CA ILE A 30 -5.36 5.43 45.10
C ILE A 30 -6.52 4.49 45.46
N THR A 31 -6.32 3.63 46.47
CA THR A 31 -7.36 2.69 46.92
C THR A 31 -8.53 3.41 47.59
N THR A 32 -8.37 4.62 48.14
CA THR A 32 -9.49 5.43 48.67
C THR A 32 -10.61 5.64 47.64
N PHE A 33 -10.26 5.66 46.35
CA PHE A 33 -11.19 5.91 45.24
C PHE A 33 -11.64 4.63 44.50
N MET A 34 -11.21 3.46 44.96
CA MET A 34 -11.59 2.16 44.42
C MET A 34 -12.82 1.58 45.12
N THR A 35 -13.59 0.75 44.42
CA THR A 35 -14.64 -0.07 45.05
C THR A 35 -14.03 -1.15 45.96
N ASP A 36 -14.83 -1.72 46.86
CA ASP A 36 -14.34 -2.79 47.73
C ASP A 36 -13.94 -4.05 46.94
N GLU A 37 -14.59 -4.31 45.80
CA GLU A 37 -14.20 -5.35 44.84
C GLU A 37 -12.85 -5.05 44.17
N GLU A 38 -12.63 -3.83 43.70
CA GLU A 38 -11.36 -3.40 43.08
C GLU A 38 -10.20 -3.43 44.07
N LYS A 39 -10.43 -3.00 45.32
CA LYS A 39 -9.42 -3.08 46.39
C LYS A 39 -8.99 -4.51 46.64
N THR A 40 -9.95 -5.42 46.72
CA THR A 40 -9.67 -6.85 46.91
C THR A 40 -8.86 -7.37 45.72
N PHE A 41 -9.29 -7.06 44.50
CA PHE A 41 -8.60 -7.45 43.28
C PHE A 41 -7.18 -6.88 43.16
N VAL A 42 -6.96 -5.62 43.53
CA VAL A 42 -5.62 -5.00 43.53
C VAL A 42 -4.74 -5.65 44.60
N ASN A 43 -5.25 -5.88 45.81
CA ASN A 43 -4.50 -6.54 46.87
C ASN A 43 -4.11 -7.99 46.53
N ASP A 44 -4.94 -8.73 45.81
CA ASP A 44 -4.63 -10.08 45.36
C ASP A 44 -3.50 -10.12 44.30
N ASN A 45 -3.33 -9.01 43.56
CA ASN A 45 -2.39 -8.92 42.44
C ASN A 45 -1.15 -8.04 42.72
N TYR A 46 -1.05 -7.47 43.91
CA TYR A 46 0.12 -6.71 44.38
C TYR A 46 0.69 -7.35 45.64
N THR A 47 2.00 -7.56 45.65
CA THR A 47 2.71 -8.08 46.81
C THR A 47 3.38 -6.95 47.58
N LEU A 48 3.14 -6.92 48.90
CA LEU A 48 3.84 -5.99 49.79
C LEU A 48 5.25 -6.54 50.07
N VAL A 49 6.25 -5.77 49.69
CA VAL A 49 7.67 -6.08 49.89
C VAL A 49 8.28 -5.02 50.79
N ASN A 50 9.06 -5.44 51.78
CA ASN A 50 9.81 -4.54 52.65
C ASN A 50 11.15 -4.23 51.98
N SER A 51 11.47 -2.97 51.71
CA SER A 51 12.76 -2.55 51.15
C SER A 51 13.92 -2.79 52.12
N SER A 52 13.63 -3.04 53.41
CA SER A 52 14.58 -3.46 54.44
C SER A 52 14.84 -4.99 54.51
N ASP A 53 14.13 -5.83 53.73
CA ASP A 53 14.39 -7.28 53.68
C ASP A 53 15.66 -7.60 52.86
N ARG A 54 16.71 -8.09 53.54
CA ARG A 54 18.04 -8.45 52.98
C ARG A 54 18.05 -9.72 52.09
N ASN A 55 16.93 -10.07 51.48
CA ASN A 55 16.86 -11.20 50.54
C ASN A 55 17.33 -10.76 49.14
N GLU A 56 17.77 -11.70 48.30
CA GLU A 56 18.31 -11.45 46.95
C GLU A 56 17.34 -10.62 46.07
N LYS A 57 16.03 -10.73 46.32
CA LYS A 57 14.98 -9.93 45.67
C LYS A 57 14.88 -8.49 46.23
N GLY A 58 15.10 -8.28 47.52
CA GLY A 58 15.04 -6.96 48.15
C GLY A 58 16.14 -6.02 47.66
N GLN A 59 17.37 -6.54 47.50
CA GLN A 59 18.47 -5.78 46.89
C GLN A 59 18.19 -5.37 45.45
N ALA A 60 17.62 -6.25 44.63
CA ALA A 60 17.22 -5.92 43.26
C ALA A 60 16.19 -4.78 43.21
N TYR A 61 15.27 -4.71 44.18
CA TYR A 61 14.26 -3.64 44.24
C TYR A 61 14.83 -2.30 44.72
N ILE A 62 15.85 -2.29 45.57
CA ILE A 62 16.56 -1.06 45.97
C ILE A 62 17.28 -0.43 44.76
N ASP A 63 17.87 -1.25 43.89
CA ASP A 63 18.51 -0.78 42.64
C ASP A 63 17.47 -0.25 41.62
N LEU A 64 16.28 -0.84 41.59
CA LEU A 64 15.18 -0.44 40.70
C LEU A 64 14.40 0.80 41.21
N TYR A 65 14.30 0.98 42.53
CA TYR A 65 13.50 2.02 43.18
C TYR A 65 14.32 2.76 44.27
N PRO A 66 15.26 3.61 43.88
CA PRO A 66 16.26 4.17 44.80
C PRO A 66 15.72 5.14 45.85
N LYS A 67 14.47 5.61 45.72
CA LYS A 67 13.79 6.47 46.70
C LYS A 67 12.61 5.79 47.41
N ALA A 68 12.46 4.47 47.29
CA ALA A 68 11.39 3.76 47.98
C ALA A 68 11.56 3.84 49.51
N GLU A 69 10.47 4.16 50.24
CA GLU A 69 10.41 4.02 51.69
C GLU A 69 10.36 2.53 52.10
N ASP A 70 10.32 2.22 53.42
CA ASP A 70 10.46 0.86 53.96
C ASP A 70 9.49 -0.17 53.32
N LYS A 71 8.30 0.22 52.85
CA LYS A 71 7.33 -0.70 52.23
C LYS A 71 6.93 -0.30 50.81
N LEU A 72 6.92 -1.28 49.92
CA LEU A 72 6.62 -1.12 48.50
C LEU A 72 5.63 -2.20 48.03
N TYR A 73 4.59 -1.81 47.30
CA TYR A 73 3.71 -2.75 46.61
C TYR A 73 4.22 -2.98 45.19
N ILE A 74 4.43 -4.24 44.82
CA ILE A 74 4.93 -4.65 43.50
C ILE A 74 3.87 -5.46 42.78
N LYS A 75 3.60 -5.10 41.52
CA LYS A 75 2.64 -5.81 40.66
C LYS A 75 3.17 -7.22 40.36
N ASN A 76 2.35 -8.24 40.59
CA ASN A 76 2.70 -9.62 40.27
C ASN A 76 2.78 -9.84 38.75
N GLU A 77 3.49 -10.89 38.31
CA GLU A 77 3.41 -11.33 36.92
C GLU A 77 2.00 -11.86 36.66
N VAL A 78 1.26 -11.16 35.80
CA VAL A 78 -0.15 -11.40 35.55
C VAL A 78 -0.45 -11.51 34.06
N ASP A 79 -1.45 -12.31 33.72
CA ASP A 79 -1.93 -12.44 32.35
C ASP A 79 -2.49 -11.12 31.80
N LYS A 80 -2.56 -11.02 30.48
CA LYS A 80 -2.97 -9.79 29.79
C LYS A 80 -4.35 -9.28 30.24
N THR A 81 -5.32 -10.17 30.42
CA THR A 81 -6.68 -9.83 30.89
C THR A 81 -6.67 -9.24 32.30
N VAL A 82 -5.83 -9.79 33.18
CA VAL A 82 -5.68 -9.32 34.56
C VAL A 82 -4.99 -7.95 34.57
N SER A 83 -3.96 -7.76 33.74
CA SER A 83 -3.33 -6.45 33.58
C SER A 83 -4.29 -5.39 33.04
N GLU A 84 -5.12 -5.71 32.05
CA GLU A 84 -6.12 -4.79 31.50
C GLU A 84 -7.17 -4.40 32.55
N ASN A 85 -7.58 -5.34 33.41
CA ASN A 85 -8.51 -5.05 34.53
C ASN A 85 -7.85 -4.19 35.62
N LEU A 86 -6.58 -4.44 35.95
CA LEU A 86 -5.81 -3.57 36.85
C LEU A 86 -5.69 -2.16 36.26
N ASP A 87 -5.40 -2.07 34.96
CA ASP A 87 -5.32 -0.79 34.27
C ASP A 87 -6.64 -0.01 34.35
N ASN A 88 -7.77 -0.67 34.11
CA ASN A 88 -9.08 -0.06 34.25
C ASN A 88 -9.37 0.39 35.69
N ALA A 89 -9.00 -0.41 36.70
CA ALA A 89 -9.20 -0.07 38.11
C ALA A 89 -8.39 1.17 38.51
N PHE A 90 -7.09 1.19 38.19
CA PHE A 90 -6.22 2.35 38.46
C PHE A 90 -6.63 3.58 37.66
N GLY A 91 -6.99 3.44 36.39
CA GLY A 91 -7.50 4.53 35.55
C GLY A 91 -8.80 5.13 36.09
N THR A 92 -9.76 4.28 36.49
CA THR A 92 -11.04 4.72 37.05
C THR A 92 -10.85 5.37 38.43
N ALA A 93 -10.00 4.81 39.29
CA ALA A 93 -9.67 5.39 40.59
C ALA A 93 -8.99 6.76 40.44
N THR A 94 -8.05 6.88 39.51
CA THR A 94 -7.37 8.16 39.21
C THR A 94 -8.38 9.19 38.69
N GLY A 95 -9.26 8.80 37.76
CA GLY A 95 -10.33 9.67 37.28
C GLY A 95 -11.24 10.13 38.41
N THR A 96 -11.70 9.20 39.25
CA THR A 96 -12.56 9.48 40.41
C THR A 96 -11.88 10.48 41.36
N MET A 97 -10.60 10.28 41.68
CA MET A 97 -9.81 11.22 42.49
C MET A 97 -9.80 12.62 41.87
N MET A 98 -9.58 12.72 40.56
CA MET A 98 -9.53 13.99 39.86
C MET A 98 -10.87 14.74 39.91
N TYR A 99 -11.99 14.05 39.75
CA TYR A 99 -13.32 14.63 39.87
C TYR A 99 -13.63 15.09 41.29
N VAL A 100 -13.25 14.30 42.31
CA VAL A 100 -13.38 14.71 43.72
C VAL A 100 -12.58 15.98 44.00
N MET A 101 -11.34 16.07 43.49
CA MET A 101 -10.51 17.27 43.64
C MET A 101 -11.10 18.48 42.91
N LYS A 102 -11.67 18.27 41.72
CA LYS A 102 -12.32 19.33 40.94
C LYS A 102 -13.54 19.89 41.68
N ASP A 103 -14.43 19.03 42.19
CA ASP A 103 -15.60 19.43 42.98
C ASP A 103 -15.19 20.20 44.25
N PHE A 104 -14.10 19.78 44.90
CA PHE A 104 -13.57 20.47 46.08
C PHE A 104 -12.97 21.85 45.74
N ALA A 105 -12.27 21.98 44.61
CA ALA A 105 -11.73 23.25 44.13
C ALA A 105 -12.86 24.23 43.76
N GLU A 106 -13.91 23.76 43.10
CA GLU A 106 -15.09 24.57 42.77
C GLU A 106 -15.82 25.06 44.03
N LYS A 107 -15.99 24.19 45.04
CA LYS A 107 -16.63 24.56 46.32
C LYS A 107 -15.79 25.50 47.19
N SER A 108 -14.47 25.51 47.04
CA SER A 108 -13.57 26.40 47.78
C SER A 108 -13.36 27.76 47.10
N GLY A 109 -14.03 28.02 45.97
CA GLY A 109 -13.97 29.30 45.26
C GLY A 109 -12.66 29.54 44.51
N GLN A 110 -11.79 28.53 44.40
CA GLN A 110 -10.62 28.58 43.51
C GLN A 110 -11.07 28.21 42.10
N SER A 111 -11.09 29.18 41.19
CA SER A 111 -11.41 28.93 39.79
C SER A 111 -10.31 28.09 39.15
N THR A 112 -10.54 26.79 39.00
CA THR A 112 -9.74 25.93 38.13
C THR A 112 -10.02 26.37 36.70
N GLY A 113 -9.12 27.17 36.12
CA GLY A 113 -9.24 27.61 34.73
C GLY A 113 -9.46 26.41 33.79
N SER A 114 -10.23 26.62 32.74
CA SER A 114 -10.79 25.63 31.78
C SER A 114 -9.83 24.61 31.13
N ASN A 115 -8.54 24.60 31.45
CA ASN A 115 -7.56 23.67 30.90
C ASN A 115 -7.18 22.60 31.94
N SER A 116 -8.10 21.67 32.19
CA SER A 116 -7.88 20.51 33.06
C SER A 116 -6.65 19.68 32.68
N ALA A 117 -6.15 19.77 31.44
CA ALA A 117 -4.99 19.02 30.96
C ALA A 117 -3.61 19.61 31.35
N ASP A 118 -3.50 20.92 31.62
CA ASP A 118 -2.21 21.53 32.00
C ASP A 118 -1.91 21.33 33.50
N ASN A 119 -2.95 21.24 34.34
CA ASN A 119 -2.82 20.92 35.77
C ASN A 119 -2.44 19.45 36.06
N LEU A 120 -2.44 18.57 35.04
CA LEU A 120 -2.03 17.16 35.17
C LEU A 120 -0.53 16.93 35.00
N LYS A 121 0.23 17.91 34.51
CA LYS A 121 1.64 17.69 34.12
C LYS A 121 2.60 17.57 35.31
N GLU A 122 2.24 18.10 36.47
CA GLU A 122 3.00 18.01 37.70
C GLU A 122 2.07 17.70 38.89
N ILE A 123 1.79 16.41 39.09
CA ILE A 123 1.09 15.95 40.29
C ILE A 123 2.11 15.92 41.44
N ASP A 124 1.94 16.85 42.39
CA ASP A 124 2.72 16.88 43.62
C ASP A 124 2.13 15.88 44.63
N LEU A 125 2.63 14.65 44.61
CA LEU A 125 2.17 13.56 45.47
C LEU A 125 2.30 13.88 46.96
N SER A 126 3.28 14.67 47.36
CA SER A 126 3.46 15.07 48.77
C SER A 126 2.27 15.88 49.28
N LYS A 127 1.70 16.77 48.47
CA LYS A 127 0.47 17.50 48.83
C LYS A 127 -0.75 16.59 48.85
N LEU A 128 -0.82 15.62 47.93
CA LEU A 128 -1.93 14.67 47.90
C LEU A 128 -1.94 13.79 49.16
N TYR A 129 -0.79 13.32 49.61
CA TYR A 129 -0.67 12.55 50.86
C TYR A 129 -1.06 13.36 52.10
N GLN A 130 -0.77 14.67 52.12
CA GLN A 130 -1.23 15.55 53.22
C GLN A 130 -2.75 15.70 53.26
N MET A 131 -3.43 15.58 52.12
CA MET A 131 -4.88 15.63 52.03
C MET A 131 -5.55 14.28 52.36
N GLN A 132 -4.79 13.19 52.48
CA GLN A 132 -5.31 11.84 52.71
C GLN A 132 -6.28 11.70 53.91
N PRO A 133 -6.01 12.29 55.10
CA PRO A 133 -6.94 12.19 56.24
C PRO A 133 -8.29 12.81 55.94
N MET A 134 -8.29 13.91 55.18
CA MET A 134 -9.51 14.61 54.77
C MET A 134 -10.26 13.82 53.69
N LEU A 135 -9.55 13.23 52.73
CA LEU A 135 -10.15 12.37 51.69
C LEU A 135 -10.84 11.15 52.29
N ASN A 136 -10.28 10.57 53.34
CA ASN A 136 -10.89 9.45 54.08
C ASN A 136 -12.15 9.83 54.87
N MET A 137 -12.33 11.12 55.18
CA MET A 137 -13.52 11.64 55.86
C MET A 137 -14.66 12.02 54.90
N LEU A 138 -14.44 11.95 53.58
CA LEU A 138 -15.47 12.27 52.60
C LEU A 138 -16.62 11.25 52.65
N PRO A 139 -17.89 11.70 52.49
CA PRO A 139 -19.01 10.79 52.35
C PRO A 139 -18.78 9.84 51.17
N LYS A 140 -18.99 8.53 51.39
CA LYS A 140 -18.88 7.51 50.32
C LYS A 140 -19.73 7.85 49.10
N GLN A 141 -20.83 8.58 49.30
CA GLN A 141 -21.72 9.01 48.24
C GLN A 141 -21.07 10.04 47.30
N THR A 142 -20.28 10.97 47.82
CA THR A 142 -19.53 11.95 47.00
C THR A 142 -18.50 11.26 46.11
N ILE A 143 -17.83 10.22 46.61
CA ILE A 143 -16.88 9.41 45.83
C ILE A 143 -17.63 8.59 44.77
N ALA A 144 -18.79 8.03 45.10
CA ALA A 144 -19.61 7.28 44.15
C ALA A 144 -20.16 8.17 43.02
N ASP A 145 -20.59 9.39 43.33
CA ASP A 145 -21.07 10.36 42.35
C ASP A 145 -19.94 10.78 41.39
N ALA A 146 -18.76 11.12 41.93
CA ALA A 146 -17.57 11.43 41.14
C ALA A 146 -17.09 10.25 40.28
N ARG A 147 -17.28 9.01 40.76
CA ARG A 147 -16.95 7.80 40.00
C ARG A 147 -17.91 7.58 38.84
N ASN A 148 -19.21 7.81 39.04
CA ASN A 148 -20.19 7.74 37.95
C ASN A 148 -19.88 8.79 36.87
N GLU A 149 -19.42 9.97 37.27
CA GLU A 149 -18.93 10.99 36.34
C GLU A 149 -17.64 10.54 35.64
N ALA A 150 -16.70 9.91 36.34
CA ALA A 150 -15.48 9.36 35.72
C ALA A 150 -15.78 8.28 34.66
N ILE A 151 -16.68 7.34 34.97
CA ILE A 151 -17.04 6.20 34.09
C ILE A 151 -17.84 6.65 32.87
N THR A 152 -18.59 7.76 32.96
CA THR A 152 -19.33 8.32 31.82
C THR A 152 -18.44 9.03 30.80
N ASN A 153 -17.19 9.34 31.16
CA ASN A 153 -16.21 9.91 30.24
C ASN A 153 -15.48 8.83 29.42
N ASP A 154 -14.89 9.24 28.29
CA ASP A 154 -14.20 8.34 27.37
C ASP A 154 -13.04 7.60 28.09
N ALA A 155 -12.97 6.28 27.92
CA ALA A 155 -11.92 5.43 28.52
C ALA A 155 -10.50 5.91 28.18
N THR A 156 -10.32 6.61 27.06
CA THR A 156 -9.04 7.20 26.65
C THR A 156 -8.56 8.27 27.63
N ILE A 157 -9.47 9.06 28.19
CA ILE A 157 -9.17 10.12 29.17
C ILE A 157 -8.71 9.50 30.48
N LEU A 158 -9.47 8.52 30.98
CA LEU A 158 -9.13 7.78 32.20
C LEU A 158 -7.76 7.11 32.09
N ASN A 159 -7.46 6.55 30.92
CA ASN A 159 -6.17 5.91 30.65
C ASN A 159 -5.02 6.95 30.65
N GLN A 160 -5.20 8.10 29.99
CA GLN A 160 -4.21 9.17 30.04
C GLN A 160 -3.97 9.69 31.45
N MET A 161 -5.03 9.94 32.22
CA MET A 161 -4.93 10.40 33.61
C MET A 161 -4.19 9.37 34.47
N GLY A 162 -4.56 8.09 34.36
CA GLY A 162 -3.88 7.01 35.09
C GLY A 162 -2.40 6.90 34.76
N ILE A 163 -2.00 7.11 33.49
CA ILE A 163 -0.59 7.08 33.09
C ILE A 163 0.20 8.26 33.70
N TYR A 164 -0.40 9.46 33.76
CA TYR A 164 0.22 10.58 34.47
C TYR A 164 0.37 10.31 35.97
N MET A 165 -0.60 9.64 36.60
CA MET A 165 -0.51 9.23 38.00
C MET A 165 0.59 8.17 38.21
N THR A 166 0.68 7.16 37.34
CA THR A 166 1.78 6.18 37.35
C THR A 166 3.14 6.85 37.18
N LYS A 167 3.24 7.84 36.30
CA LYS A 167 4.47 8.64 36.16
C LYS A 167 4.83 9.35 37.46
N ALA A 168 3.84 9.91 38.16
CA ALA A 168 4.07 10.56 39.45
C ALA A 168 4.61 9.54 40.47
N PHE A 169 4.00 8.34 40.57
CA PHE A 169 4.48 7.28 41.46
C PHE A 169 5.91 6.84 41.12
N TYR A 170 6.22 6.68 39.84
CA TYR A 170 7.58 6.34 39.40
C TYR A 170 8.61 7.44 39.74
N SER A 171 8.21 8.70 39.61
CA SER A 171 9.05 9.85 39.97
C SER A 171 9.29 9.94 41.49
N GLU A 172 8.28 9.61 42.30
CA GLU A 172 8.41 9.51 43.77
C GLU A 172 9.42 8.42 44.15
N LEU A 173 9.30 7.23 43.54
CA LEU A 173 10.20 6.09 43.75
C LEU A 173 11.62 6.29 43.20
N GLY A 174 11.88 7.41 42.52
CA GLY A 174 13.20 7.76 42.00
C GLY A 174 13.58 7.04 40.70
N ILE A 175 12.61 6.46 39.99
CA ILE A 175 12.84 5.83 38.70
C ILE A 175 13.21 6.92 37.69
N ASP A 176 14.30 6.71 36.94
CA ASP A 176 14.64 7.58 35.81
C ASP A 176 13.66 7.33 34.65
N VAL A 177 12.58 8.11 34.65
CA VAL A 177 11.55 8.11 33.61
C VAL A 177 12.17 8.38 32.21
N SER A 178 13.30 9.08 32.13
CA SER A 178 14.00 9.34 30.86
C SER A 178 14.66 8.07 30.31
N HIS A 179 15.17 7.21 31.20
CA HIS A 179 15.74 5.91 30.83
C HIS A 179 14.63 4.95 30.36
N VAL A 180 13.50 4.91 31.07
CA VAL A 180 12.31 4.12 30.67
C VAL A 180 11.82 4.53 29.29
N GLN A 181 11.70 5.84 29.05
CA GLN A 181 11.35 6.41 27.75
C GLN A 181 12.31 5.98 26.64
N SER A 182 13.62 6.14 26.86
CA SER A 182 14.66 5.84 25.87
C SER A 182 14.69 4.35 25.53
N ALA A 183 14.60 3.48 26.54
CA ALA A 183 14.55 2.03 26.37
C ALA A 183 13.32 1.60 25.55
N TYR A 184 12.15 2.18 25.83
CA TYR A 184 10.94 1.90 25.07
C TYR A 184 11.07 2.31 23.59
N ILE A 185 11.55 3.53 23.33
CA ILE A 185 11.73 4.05 21.97
C ILE A 185 12.73 3.20 21.19
N ILE A 186 13.86 2.82 21.80
CA ILE A 186 14.88 1.97 21.16
C ILE A 186 14.29 0.59 20.85
N ARG A 187 13.58 -0.04 21.79
CA ARG A 187 12.97 -1.37 21.58
C ARG A 187 11.97 -1.36 20.42
N ILE A 188 11.06 -0.40 20.40
CA ILE A 188 10.07 -0.28 19.31
C ILE A 188 10.74 0.15 18.00
N GLY A 189 11.77 1.01 18.07
CA GLY A 189 12.57 1.44 16.93
C GLY A 189 13.30 0.26 16.26
N LEU A 190 13.94 -0.60 17.05
CA LEU A 190 14.60 -1.82 16.58
C LEU A 190 13.58 -2.81 15.98
N LEU A 191 12.40 -2.96 16.60
CA LEU A 191 11.32 -3.77 16.03
C LEU A 191 10.88 -3.23 14.66
N MET A 192 10.70 -1.91 14.54
CA MET A 192 10.35 -1.28 13.26
C MET A 192 11.44 -1.47 12.21
N LEU A 193 12.72 -1.36 12.60
CA LEU A 193 13.86 -1.61 11.73
C LEU A 193 13.89 -3.06 11.25
N ALA A 194 13.70 -4.03 12.17
CA ALA A 194 13.64 -5.45 11.84
C ALA A 194 12.51 -5.76 10.85
N ILE A 195 11.30 -5.22 11.07
CA ILE A 195 10.17 -5.36 10.15
C ILE A 195 10.48 -4.73 8.79
N ALA A 196 11.12 -3.55 8.77
CA ALA A 196 11.49 -2.88 7.53
C ALA A 196 12.54 -3.68 6.74
N LEU A 197 13.55 -4.24 7.40
CA LEU A 197 14.57 -5.10 6.77
C LEU A 197 13.96 -6.40 6.23
N LEU A 198 13.10 -7.06 7.01
CA LEU A 198 12.36 -8.25 6.56
C LEU A 198 11.45 -7.93 5.37
N GLY A 199 10.72 -6.82 5.41
CA GLY A 199 9.88 -6.35 4.31
C GLY A 199 10.69 -6.00 3.05
N GLY A 200 11.87 -5.41 3.22
CA GLY A 200 12.83 -5.15 2.15
C GLY A 200 13.34 -6.43 1.50
N ALA A 201 13.78 -7.40 2.30
CA ALA A 201 14.22 -8.71 1.83
C ALA A 201 13.11 -9.46 1.09
N ALA A 202 11.88 -9.46 1.64
CA ALA A 202 10.71 -10.04 0.98
C ALA A 202 10.40 -9.36 -0.35
N THR A 203 10.50 -8.02 -0.41
CA THR A 203 10.27 -7.25 -1.64
C THR A 203 11.29 -7.59 -2.72
N ILE A 204 12.57 -7.73 -2.35
CA ILE A 204 13.63 -8.16 -3.27
C ILE A 204 13.35 -9.57 -3.79
N LEU A 205 13.00 -10.50 -2.90
CA LEU A 205 12.74 -11.89 -3.26
C LEU A 205 11.52 -12.02 -4.19
N VAL A 206 10.42 -11.33 -3.90
CA VAL A 206 9.25 -11.26 -4.79
C VAL A 206 9.62 -10.64 -6.14
N SER A 207 10.44 -9.59 -6.16
CA SER A 207 10.88 -8.96 -7.41
C SER A 207 11.73 -9.90 -8.27
N LEU A 208 12.64 -10.67 -7.64
CA LEU A 208 13.46 -11.66 -8.32
C LEU A 208 12.62 -12.80 -8.90
N LEU A 209 11.69 -13.35 -8.11
CA LEU A 209 10.79 -14.41 -8.55
C LEU A 209 9.86 -13.94 -9.68
N SER A 210 9.23 -12.77 -9.52
CA SER A 210 8.35 -12.18 -10.54
C SER A 210 9.11 -11.95 -11.85
N SER A 211 10.34 -11.40 -11.79
CA SER A 211 11.17 -11.20 -12.97
C SER A 211 11.55 -12.52 -13.64
N ARG A 212 11.86 -13.57 -12.89
CA ARG A 212 12.18 -14.90 -13.46
C ARG A 212 10.97 -15.54 -14.12
N ILE A 213 9.79 -15.45 -13.50
CA ILE A 213 8.54 -15.97 -14.06
C ILE A 213 8.21 -15.23 -15.36
N ALA A 214 8.20 -13.90 -15.32
CA ALA A 214 7.90 -13.08 -16.49
C ALA A 214 8.86 -13.35 -17.65
N ALA A 215 10.17 -13.40 -17.39
CA ALA A 215 11.18 -13.69 -18.40
C ALA A 215 11.08 -15.13 -18.93
N GLY A 216 10.79 -16.11 -18.06
CA GLY A 216 10.58 -17.51 -18.44
C GLY A 216 9.38 -17.70 -19.36
N VAL A 217 8.24 -17.08 -19.02
CA VAL A 217 7.04 -17.09 -19.86
C VAL A 217 7.32 -16.41 -21.20
N ALA A 218 7.98 -15.25 -21.20
CA ALA A 218 8.34 -14.55 -22.43
C ALA A 218 9.28 -15.37 -23.33
N LYS A 219 10.26 -16.06 -22.73
CA LYS A 219 11.17 -16.97 -23.46
C LYS A 219 10.40 -18.11 -24.12
N ASN A 220 9.53 -18.79 -23.38
CA ASN A 220 8.77 -19.92 -23.89
C ASN A 220 7.78 -19.48 -24.97
N LEU A 221 7.00 -18.42 -24.73
CA LEU A 221 6.10 -17.85 -25.74
C LEU A 221 6.85 -17.46 -27.01
N ARG A 222 8.03 -16.84 -26.88
CA ARG A 222 8.82 -16.44 -28.05
C ARG A 222 9.31 -17.64 -28.84
N LYS A 223 9.74 -18.70 -28.15
CA LYS A 223 10.13 -19.96 -28.79
C LYS A 223 8.94 -20.59 -29.52
N ASP A 224 7.80 -20.72 -28.86
CA ASP A 224 6.63 -21.40 -29.41
C ASP A 224 6.05 -20.65 -30.61
N VAL A 225 5.95 -19.31 -30.52
CA VAL A 225 5.51 -18.46 -31.64
C VAL A 225 6.49 -18.55 -32.80
N PHE A 226 7.79 -18.48 -32.54
CA PHE A 226 8.81 -18.56 -33.60
C PHE A 226 8.80 -19.92 -34.29
N THR A 227 8.79 -21.03 -33.55
CA THR A 227 8.69 -22.38 -34.11
C THR A 227 7.38 -22.60 -34.86
N LYS A 228 6.28 -21.95 -34.46
CA LYS A 228 5.02 -21.99 -35.20
C LYS A 228 5.13 -21.27 -36.54
N ILE A 229 5.75 -20.09 -36.56
CA ILE A 229 5.99 -19.30 -37.77
C ILE A 229 6.91 -20.01 -38.75
N GLU A 230 7.94 -20.73 -38.29
CA GLU A 230 8.82 -21.52 -39.17
C GLU A 230 8.10 -22.63 -39.95
N LYS A 231 6.92 -23.06 -39.49
CA LYS A 231 6.10 -24.08 -40.15
C LYS A 231 5.07 -23.49 -41.13
N PHE A 232 4.93 -22.17 -41.18
CA PHE A 232 3.94 -21.52 -42.04
C PHE A 232 4.32 -21.68 -43.51
N SER A 233 3.34 -22.06 -44.33
CA SER A 233 3.46 -22.00 -45.78
C SER A 233 3.25 -20.56 -46.26
N PRO A 234 3.54 -20.25 -47.54
CA PRO A 234 3.27 -18.92 -48.11
C PRO A 234 1.83 -18.43 -47.90
N ASN A 235 0.87 -19.35 -47.79
CA ASN A 235 -0.53 -19.02 -47.58
C ASN A 235 -0.80 -18.46 -46.16
N GLU A 236 -0.23 -19.08 -45.11
CA GLU A 236 -0.35 -18.54 -43.75
C GLU A 236 0.40 -17.19 -43.59
N PHE A 237 1.52 -16.99 -44.31
CA PHE A 237 2.18 -15.69 -44.38
C PHE A 237 1.29 -14.60 -45.01
N GLY A 238 0.46 -14.97 -45.99
CA GLY A 238 -0.55 -14.08 -46.58
C GLY A 238 -1.63 -13.63 -45.59
N LYS A 239 -2.03 -14.48 -44.64
CA LYS A 239 -3.05 -14.15 -43.62
C LYS A 239 -2.56 -13.16 -42.56
N PHE A 240 -1.34 -13.30 -42.07
CA PHE A 240 -0.85 -12.47 -40.96
C PHE A 240 0.05 -11.31 -41.42
N SER A 241 0.66 -11.36 -42.61
CA SER A 241 1.76 -10.49 -43.06
C SER A 241 3.03 -10.62 -42.20
N THR A 242 4.20 -10.51 -42.83
CA THR A 242 5.50 -10.59 -42.15
C THR A 242 5.66 -9.53 -41.07
N ALA A 243 5.19 -8.30 -41.31
CA ALA A 243 5.29 -7.20 -40.36
C ALA A 243 4.50 -7.47 -39.06
N SER A 244 3.28 -7.99 -39.17
CA SER A 244 2.47 -8.37 -38.00
C SER A 244 3.16 -9.47 -37.20
N LEU A 245 3.66 -10.51 -37.86
CA LEU A 245 4.36 -11.64 -37.20
C LEU A 245 5.60 -11.16 -36.43
N ILE A 246 6.36 -10.20 -36.97
CA ILE A 246 7.47 -9.56 -36.25
C ILE A 246 6.97 -8.89 -34.97
N THR A 247 5.92 -8.07 -35.04
CA THR A 247 5.38 -7.38 -33.85
C THR A 247 4.81 -8.35 -32.81
N ARG A 248 4.16 -9.43 -33.24
CA ARG A 248 3.63 -10.49 -32.37
C ARG A 248 4.73 -11.28 -31.66
N CYS A 249 5.87 -11.52 -32.33
CA CYS A 249 7.04 -12.20 -31.74
C CYS A 249 7.92 -11.29 -30.85
N THR A 250 7.75 -9.97 -30.97
CA THR A 250 8.56 -8.97 -30.25
C THR A 250 7.73 -8.19 -29.23
N ASN A 251 7.06 -7.12 -29.66
CA ASN A 251 6.36 -6.17 -28.80
C ASN A 251 5.24 -6.82 -27.97
N ASP A 252 4.44 -7.70 -28.57
CA ASP A 252 3.29 -8.29 -27.89
C ASP A 252 3.74 -9.20 -26.73
N ILE A 253 4.81 -9.97 -26.94
CA ILE A 253 5.42 -10.79 -25.88
C ILE A 253 5.99 -9.90 -24.77
N THR A 254 6.63 -8.78 -25.13
CA THR A 254 7.15 -7.82 -24.15
C THR A 254 6.04 -7.17 -23.33
N GLN A 255 4.86 -6.91 -23.91
CA GLN A 255 3.70 -6.40 -23.17
C GLN A 255 3.18 -7.43 -22.15
N ILE A 256 3.10 -8.70 -22.52
CA ILE A 256 2.74 -9.78 -21.59
C ILE A 256 3.80 -9.91 -20.49
N GLN A 257 5.08 -9.86 -20.86
CA GLN A 257 6.19 -9.92 -19.90
C GLN A 257 6.10 -8.77 -18.87
N LEU A 258 5.85 -7.55 -19.32
CA LEU A 258 5.71 -6.38 -18.46
C LEU A 258 4.50 -6.53 -17.52
N LEU A 259 3.36 -6.99 -18.03
CA LEU A 259 2.19 -7.26 -17.21
C LEU A 259 2.49 -8.31 -16.15
N LEU A 260 3.16 -9.42 -16.48
CA LEU A 260 3.48 -10.44 -15.49
C LEU A 260 4.45 -9.89 -14.44
N MET A 261 5.49 -9.18 -14.87
CA MET A 261 6.51 -8.62 -13.98
C MET A 261 5.91 -7.67 -12.94
N ILE A 262 5.09 -6.72 -13.38
CA ILE A 262 4.49 -5.70 -12.48
C ILE A 262 3.23 -6.26 -11.83
N GLY A 263 2.41 -6.99 -12.57
CA GLY A 263 1.10 -7.48 -12.17
C GLY A 263 1.15 -8.50 -11.03
N ILE A 264 2.08 -9.47 -11.06
CA ILE A 264 2.22 -10.45 -9.96
C ILE A 264 2.40 -9.74 -8.61
N ARG A 265 3.18 -8.64 -8.59
CA ARG A 265 3.39 -7.84 -7.39
C ARG A 265 2.17 -6.96 -7.10
N MET A 266 1.72 -6.19 -8.08
CA MET A 266 0.75 -5.12 -7.88
C MET A 266 -0.67 -5.64 -7.62
N ILE A 267 -1.09 -6.74 -8.28
CA ILE A 267 -2.41 -7.38 -8.11
C ILE A 267 -2.62 -7.84 -6.67
N CYS A 268 -1.59 -8.39 -6.04
CA CYS A 268 -1.69 -8.86 -4.65
C CYS A 268 -1.43 -7.72 -3.67
N TYR A 269 -0.38 -6.92 -3.90
CA TYR A 269 0.06 -5.90 -2.97
C TYR A 269 -0.96 -4.77 -2.77
N ALA A 270 -1.56 -4.27 -3.86
CA ALA A 270 -2.44 -3.10 -3.76
C ALA A 270 -3.76 -3.40 -3.00
N PRO A 271 -4.48 -4.52 -3.23
CA PRO A 271 -5.65 -4.87 -2.42
C PRO A 271 -5.30 -5.15 -0.96
N ILE A 272 -4.17 -5.81 -0.67
CA ILE A 272 -3.71 -6.06 0.71
C ILE A 272 -3.44 -4.75 1.44
N MET A 273 -2.75 -3.81 0.78
CA MET A 273 -2.45 -2.49 1.36
C MET A 273 -3.71 -1.63 1.51
N ALA A 274 -4.62 -1.65 0.54
CA ALA A 274 -5.89 -0.92 0.63
C ALA A 274 -6.76 -1.44 1.78
N THR A 275 -6.98 -2.76 1.83
CA THR A 275 -7.80 -3.39 2.88
C THR A 275 -7.14 -3.28 4.26
N GLY A 276 -5.83 -3.57 4.36
CA GLY A 276 -5.07 -3.44 5.59
C GLY A 276 -5.02 -1.99 6.11
N GLY A 277 -4.83 -1.03 5.20
CA GLY A 277 -4.88 0.40 5.53
C GLY A 277 -6.25 0.83 6.05
N ILE A 278 -7.34 0.42 5.39
CA ILE A 278 -8.71 0.72 5.82
C ILE A 278 -8.99 0.12 7.20
N ILE A 279 -8.66 -1.15 7.42
CA ILE A 279 -8.86 -1.82 8.71
C ILE A 279 -8.08 -1.12 9.83
N MET A 280 -6.81 -0.78 9.58
CA MET A 280 -5.98 -0.11 10.58
C MET A 280 -6.44 1.33 10.86
N ALA A 281 -6.90 2.04 9.84
CA ALA A 281 -7.47 3.38 10.00
C ALA A 281 -8.77 3.35 10.82
N LEU A 282 -9.68 2.42 10.51
CA LEU A 282 -10.93 2.22 11.25
C LEU A 282 -10.69 1.87 12.72
N LYS A 283 -9.67 1.04 13.00
CA LYS A 283 -9.25 0.71 14.37
C LYS A 283 -8.73 1.91 15.17
N LYS A 284 -8.27 2.97 14.50
CA LYS A 284 -7.75 4.17 15.15
C LYS A 284 -8.81 5.22 15.39
N SER A 285 -9.67 5.48 14.40
CA SER A 285 -10.80 6.39 14.58
C SER A 285 -11.89 6.10 13.55
N VAL A 286 -13.02 5.57 14.02
CA VAL A 286 -14.20 5.33 13.17
C VAL A 286 -14.78 6.66 12.69
N SER A 287 -14.77 7.70 13.53
CA SER A 287 -15.35 9.01 13.22
C SER A 287 -14.63 9.75 12.09
N MET A 288 -13.38 9.41 11.77
CA MET A 288 -12.62 9.97 10.65
C MET A 288 -12.72 9.20 9.35
N SER A 289 -13.35 8.02 9.36
CA SER A 289 -13.30 7.10 8.21
C SER A 289 -14.01 7.64 6.97
N TRP A 290 -14.95 8.58 7.13
CA TRP A 290 -15.57 9.29 6.00
C TRP A 290 -14.55 10.09 5.17
N ILE A 291 -13.46 10.58 5.78
CA ILE A 291 -12.40 11.32 5.08
C ILE A 291 -11.74 10.42 4.03
N ILE A 292 -11.52 9.15 4.35
CA ILE A 292 -10.97 8.16 3.41
C ILE A 292 -11.95 7.90 2.27
N ALA A 293 -13.25 7.79 2.55
CA ALA A 293 -14.25 7.60 1.51
C ALA A 293 -14.28 8.79 0.54
N VAL A 294 -14.28 10.03 1.07
CA VAL A 294 -14.22 11.26 0.26
C VAL A 294 -12.94 11.31 -0.57
N ALA A 295 -11.80 10.94 0.03
CA ALA A 295 -10.51 10.86 -0.67
C ALA A 295 -10.55 9.91 -1.87
N VAL A 296 -11.07 8.70 -1.67
CA VAL A 296 -11.17 7.69 -2.73
C VAL A 296 -12.13 8.15 -3.83
N ILE A 297 -13.29 8.73 -3.47
CA ILE A 297 -14.26 9.26 -4.44
C ILE A 297 -13.63 10.39 -5.27
N ALA A 298 -12.95 11.34 -4.63
CA ALA A 298 -12.26 12.43 -5.31
C ALA A 298 -11.17 11.91 -6.27
N LEU A 299 -10.39 10.92 -5.82
CA LEU A 299 -9.34 10.30 -6.62
C LEU A 299 -9.91 9.56 -7.84
N VAL A 300 -10.93 8.73 -7.64
CA VAL A 300 -11.59 8.02 -8.75
C VAL A 300 -12.23 9.02 -9.71
N GLY A 301 -12.85 10.08 -9.20
CA GLY A 301 -13.43 11.15 -9.99
C GLY A 301 -12.40 11.82 -10.92
N ILE A 302 -11.26 12.27 -10.39
CA ILE A 302 -10.23 12.91 -11.23
C ILE A 302 -9.62 11.94 -12.24
N ILE A 303 -9.39 10.68 -11.86
CA ILE A 303 -8.87 9.65 -12.77
C ILE A 303 -9.86 9.40 -13.90
N MET A 304 -11.16 9.24 -13.60
CA MET A 304 -12.18 9.01 -14.62
C MET A 304 -12.31 10.20 -15.57
N ILE A 305 -12.31 11.43 -15.07
CA ILE A 305 -12.36 12.64 -15.90
C ILE A 305 -11.15 12.69 -16.83
N VAL A 306 -9.94 12.50 -16.31
CA VAL A 306 -8.72 12.54 -17.13
C VAL A 306 -8.71 11.40 -18.14
N MET A 307 -9.10 10.19 -17.75
CA MET A 307 -9.18 9.05 -18.67
C MET A 307 -10.19 9.30 -19.79
N ALA A 308 -11.37 9.83 -19.48
CA ALA A 308 -12.39 10.16 -20.48
C ALA A 308 -11.89 11.20 -21.50
N ILE A 309 -11.08 12.16 -21.07
CA ILE A 309 -10.52 13.20 -21.94
C ILE A 309 -9.28 12.71 -22.72
N ALA A 310 -8.38 11.97 -22.05
CA ALA A 310 -7.09 11.58 -22.60
C ALA A 310 -7.15 10.33 -23.50
N LEU A 311 -7.94 9.31 -23.16
CA LEU A 311 -8.07 8.08 -23.94
C LEU A 311 -8.44 8.31 -25.43
N PRO A 312 -9.45 9.13 -25.78
CA PRO A 312 -9.76 9.37 -27.19
C PRO A 312 -8.62 10.09 -27.92
N LYS A 313 -7.90 10.99 -27.25
CA LYS A 313 -6.73 11.68 -27.83
C LYS A 313 -5.55 10.74 -28.03
N PHE A 314 -5.32 9.78 -27.12
CA PHE A 314 -4.33 8.72 -27.31
C PHE A 314 -4.64 7.87 -28.56
N LYS A 315 -5.92 7.59 -28.83
CA LYS A 315 -6.34 6.86 -30.03
C LYS A 315 -6.07 7.66 -31.31
N ILE A 316 -6.38 8.97 -31.30
CA ILE A 316 -6.10 9.86 -32.43
C ILE A 316 -4.60 10.00 -32.66
N MET A 317 -3.79 10.08 -31.60
CA MET A 317 -2.33 10.22 -31.69
C MET A 317 -1.71 9.11 -32.54
N GLN A 318 -2.19 7.87 -32.42
CA GLN A 318 -1.70 6.75 -33.23
C GLN A 318 -1.94 6.98 -34.73
N GLN A 319 -3.14 7.42 -35.11
CA GLN A 319 -3.48 7.71 -36.51
C GLN A 319 -2.64 8.86 -37.09
N LEU A 320 -2.34 9.86 -36.26
CA LEU A 320 -1.50 10.98 -36.67
C LEU A 320 -0.04 10.54 -36.89
N VAL A 321 0.50 9.68 -36.02
CA VAL A 321 1.83 9.07 -36.20
C VAL A 321 1.90 8.27 -37.50
N ASP A 322 0.87 7.47 -37.81
CA ASP A 322 0.81 6.71 -39.06
C ASP A 322 0.80 7.64 -40.29
N LYS A 323 0.08 8.76 -40.21
CA LYS A 323 0.05 9.79 -41.27
C LYS A 323 1.41 10.46 -41.46
N LEU A 324 2.11 10.82 -40.39
CA LEU A 324 3.46 11.41 -40.48
C LEU A 324 4.45 10.40 -41.11
N ASN A 325 4.39 9.15 -40.69
CA ASN A 325 5.21 8.08 -41.27
C ASN A 325 4.92 7.87 -42.76
N LEU A 326 3.64 7.92 -43.16
CA LEU A 326 3.24 7.85 -44.57
C LEU A 326 3.85 8.99 -45.39
N VAL A 327 3.69 10.25 -44.94
CA VAL A 327 4.26 11.43 -45.64
C VAL A 327 5.79 11.33 -45.72
N SER A 328 6.43 10.89 -44.64
CA SER A 328 7.89 10.68 -44.61
C SER A 328 8.34 9.64 -45.64
N ARG A 329 7.63 8.52 -45.73
CA ARG A 329 7.94 7.44 -46.68
C ARG A 329 7.74 7.89 -48.13
N GLU A 330 6.64 8.58 -48.41
CA GLU A 330 6.39 9.13 -49.76
C GLU A 330 7.46 10.14 -50.17
N ASN A 331 7.91 11.00 -49.27
CA ASN A 331 8.98 11.95 -49.53
C ASN A 331 10.33 11.27 -49.82
N LEU A 332 10.64 10.17 -49.13
CA LEU A 332 11.88 9.41 -49.36
C LEU A 332 11.83 8.61 -50.67
N SER A 333 10.74 7.87 -50.91
CA SER A 333 10.58 7.07 -52.13
C SER A 333 10.40 7.94 -53.38
N GLY A 334 9.72 9.09 -53.23
CA GLY A 334 9.41 10.03 -54.31
C GLY A 334 10.45 11.14 -54.50
N MET A 335 11.61 11.09 -53.85
CA MET A 335 12.55 12.22 -53.82
C MET A 335 12.98 12.71 -55.20
N MET A 336 13.19 11.81 -56.16
CA MET A 336 13.52 12.18 -57.54
C MET A 336 12.34 12.90 -58.24
N VAL A 337 11.12 12.43 -58.03
CA VAL A 337 9.90 13.03 -58.60
C VAL A 337 9.68 14.44 -58.01
N ILE A 338 9.80 14.58 -56.69
CA ILE A 338 9.64 15.87 -56.00
C ILE A 338 10.66 16.90 -56.51
N ARG A 339 11.92 16.48 -56.75
CA ARG A 339 12.95 17.35 -57.32
C ARG A 339 12.70 17.68 -58.79
N ALA A 340 12.26 16.70 -59.58
CA ALA A 340 11.96 16.89 -60.99
C ALA A 340 10.83 17.90 -61.22
N PHE A 341 9.82 17.92 -60.34
CA PHE A 341 8.70 18.86 -60.39
C PHE A 341 8.89 20.13 -59.55
N VAL A 342 10.03 20.28 -58.85
CA VAL A 342 10.35 21.45 -57.99
C VAL A 342 9.26 21.70 -56.92
N THR A 343 8.69 20.63 -56.34
CA THR A 343 7.60 20.68 -55.35
C THR A 343 8.06 20.57 -53.91
N GLN A 344 9.35 20.79 -53.62
CA GLN A 344 9.93 20.59 -52.28
C GLN A 344 9.21 21.41 -51.20
N GLN A 345 8.85 22.66 -51.50
CA GLN A 345 8.16 23.51 -50.52
C GLN A 345 6.76 22.98 -50.21
N HIS A 346 6.03 22.50 -51.22
CA HIS A 346 4.71 21.89 -51.02
C HIS A 346 4.79 20.66 -50.11
N GLU A 347 5.78 19.78 -50.34
CA GLU A 347 5.96 18.58 -49.51
C GLU A 347 6.47 18.91 -48.11
N LYS A 348 7.25 19.99 -47.95
CA LYS A 348 7.62 20.52 -46.64
C LYS A 348 6.39 20.99 -45.87
N ASP A 349 5.53 21.79 -46.49
CA ASP A 349 4.30 22.28 -45.84
C ASP A 349 3.35 21.11 -45.48
N ARG A 350 3.30 20.07 -46.33
CA ARG A 350 2.53 18.84 -46.09
C ARG A 350 3.06 18.06 -44.88
N PHE A 351 4.39 17.95 -44.76
CA PHE A 351 5.06 17.34 -43.61
C PHE A 351 4.84 18.16 -42.33
N ASP A 352 5.04 19.48 -42.40
CA ASP A 352 4.89 20.40 -41.26
C ASP A 352 3.47 20.33 -40.71
N LYS A 353 2.44 20.26 -41.57
CA LYS A 353 1.05 20.08 -41.14
C LYS A 353 0.83 18.76 -40.39
N ALA A 354 1.38 17.65 -40.89
CA ALA A 354 1.28 16.36 -40.21
C ALA A 354 2.01 16.37 -38.86
N ASN A 355 3.17 17.02 -38.78
CA ASN A 355 3.95 17.16 -37.57
C ASN A 355 3.27 18.07 -36.52
N ASP A 356 2.66 19.17 -36.96
CA ASP A 356 1.90 20.08 -36.11
C ASP A 356 0.67 19.41 -35.49
N ASP A 357 -0.06 18.60 -36.26
CA ASP A 357 -1.22 17.86 -35.77
C ASP A 357 -0.83 16.89 -34.65
N ILE A 358 0.30 16.17 -34.82
CA ILE A 358 0.87 15.30 -33.78
C ILE A 358 1.26 16.14 -32.57
N THR A 359 2.01 17.22 -32.77
CA THR A 359 2.56 18.04 -31.68
C THR A 359 1.45 18.65 -30.83
N LYS A 360 0.40 19.20 -31.44
CA LYS A 360 -0.78 19.73 -30.72
C LYS A 360 -1.47 18.65 -29.88
N THR A 361 -1.65 17.46 -30.45
CA THR A 361 -2.27 16.33 -29.75
C THR A 361 -1.41 15.84 -28.59
N GLN A 362 -0.10 15.71 -28.80
CA GLN A 362 0.85 15.29 -27.78
C GLN A 362 0.95 16.31 -26.64
N LEU A 363 0.97 17.62 -26.95
CA LEU A 363 0.95 18.69 -25.94
C LEU A 363 -0.33 18.65 -25.10
N PHE A 364 -1.49 18.41 -25.73
CA PHE A 364 -2.75 18.27 -25.01
C PHE A 364 -2.75 17.07 -24.05
N ILE A 365 -2.30 15.90 -24.53
CA ILE A 365 -2.17 14.69 -23.71
C ILE A 365 -1.18 14.94 -22.56
N GLY A 366 -0.02 15.50 -22.86
CA GLY A 366 1.01 15.82 -21.87
C GLY A 366 0.50 16.75 -20.78
N ARG A 367 -0.16 17.85 -21.15
CA ARG A 367 -0.79 18.79 -20.18
C ARG A 367 -1.87 18.11 -19.35
N SER A 368 -2.67 17.23 -19.94
CA SER A 368 -3.69 16.45 -19.22
C SER A 368 -3.06 15.51 -18.19
N MET A 369 -1.96 14.82 -18.54
CA MET A 369 -1.23 13.93 -17.64
C MET A 369 -0.50 14.69 -16.52
N VAL A 370 0.07 15.85 -16.81
CA VAL A 370 0.67 16.72 -15.77
C VAL A 370 -0.42 17.19 -14.79
N SER A 371 -1.57 17.63 -15.31
CA SER A 371 -2.71 18.06 -14.50
C SER A 371 -3.24 16.95 -13.59
N LEU A 372 -3.21 15.69 -14.05
CA LEU A 372 -3.55 14.53 -13.22
C LEU A 372 -2.62 14.38 -12.02
N MET A 373 -1.30 14.41 -12.23
CA MET A 373 -0.32 14.27 -11.15
C MET A 373 -0.41 15.42 -10.15
N THR A 374 -0.53 16.66 -10.64
CA THR A 374 -0.74 17.83 -9.79
C THR A 374 -2.07 17.75 -9.03
N GLY A 375 -3.14 17.31 -9.69
CA GLY A 375 -4.45 17.14 -9.05
C GLY A 375 -4.46 16.08 -7.95
N ILE A 376 -3.79 14.94 -8.16
CA ILE A 376 -3.61 13.91 -7.12
C ILE A 376 -2.84 14.48 -5.93
N MET A 377 -1.73 15.19 -6.17
CA MET A 377 -0.94 15.80 -5.11
C MET A 377 -1.75 16.86 -4.35
N LEU A 378 -2.57 17.66 -5.04
CA LEU A 378 -3.47 18.64 -4.42
C LEU A 378 -4.50 17.94 -3.53
N ILE A 379 -5.16 16.89 -4.04
CA ILE A 379 -6.12 16.08 -3.26
C ILE A 379 -5.44 15.52 -2.00
N MET A 380 -4.24 14.95 -2.12
CA MET A 380 -3.48 14.44 -0.99
C MET A 380 -3.22 15.51 0.07
N ASN A 381 -2.76 16.70 -0.33
CA ASN A 381 -2.51 17.79 0.61
C ASN A 381 -3.79 18.32 1.26
N CYS A 382 -4.89 18.44 0.50
CA CYS A 382 -6.19 18.82 1.04
C CYS A 382 -6.71 17.78 2.05
N ILE A 383 -6.59 16.49 1.75
CA ILE A 383 -6.98 15.42 2.68
C ILE A 383 -6.14 15.49 3.95
N THR A 384 -4.82 15.65 3.84
CA THR A 384 -3.94 15.82 5.00
C THR A 384 -4.39 17.02 5.84
N LEU A 385 -4.73 18.15 5.23
CA LEU A 385 -5.21 19.34 5.93
C LEU A 385 -6.54 19.06 6.65
N VAL A 386 -7.48 18.35 6.01
CA VAL A 386 -8.75 17.94 6.63
C VAL A 386 -8.52 16.98 7.80
N ILE A 387 -7.61 16.01 7.65
CA ILE A 387 -7.25 15.08 8.74
C ILE A 387 -6.66 15.86 9.92
N VAL A 388 -5.76 16.81 9.69
CA VAL A 388 -5.20 17.65 10.75
C VAL A 388 -6.26 18.53 11.40
N TRP A 389 -7.15 19.14 10.61
CA TRP A 389 -8.22 19.99 11.12
C TRP A 389 -9.19 19.24 12.03
N VAL A 390 -9.72 18.11 11.54
CA VAL A 390 -10.64 17.26 12.31
C VAL A 390 -9.91 16.57 13.46
N GLY A 391 -8.64 16.20 13.25
CA GLY A 391 -7.79 15.54 14.23
C GLY A 391 -7.43 16.42 15.40
N ALA A 392 -7.08 17.68 15.14
CA ALA A 392 -6.83 18.66 16.18
C ALA A 392 -8.06 18.86 17.07
N HIS A 393 -9.27 18.90 16.50
CA HIS A 393 -10.51 18.99 17.29
C HIS A 393 -10.75 17.73 18.14
N GLN A 394 -10.50 16.53 17.60
CA GLN A 394 -10.63 15.28 18.36
C GLN A 394 -9.57 15.12 19.45
N ILE A 395 -8.37 15.65 19.22
CA ILE A 395 -7.31 15.71 20.25
C ILE A 395 -7.71 16.70 21.34
N ALA A 396 -8.28 17.86 20.97
CA ALA A 396 -8.76 18.85 21.93
C ALA A 396 -9.94 18.33 22.78
N SER A 397 -10.78 17.45 22.22
CA SER A 397 -11.83 16.75 22.96
C SER A 397 -11.34 15.47 23.66
N SER A 398 -10.03 15.21 23.68
CA SER A 398 -9.39 14.03 24.28
C SER A 398 -9.92 12.67 23.79
N SER A 399 -10.58 12.64 22.63
CA SER A 399 -11.12 11.42 22.02
C SER A 399 -10.11 10.72 21.10
N MET A 400 -8.95 11.35 20.84
CA MET A 400 -7.89 10.80 20.01
C MET A 400 -6.51 11.32 20.45
N GLN A 401 -5.48 10.48 20.31
CA GLN A 401 -4.10 10.85 20.60
C GLN A 401 -3.36 11.35 19.34
N VAL A 402 -2.36 12.21 19.52
CA VAL A 402 -1.58 12.80 18.42
C VAL A 402 -0.91 11.74 17.53
N GLY A 403 -0.38 10.68 18.13
CA GLY A 403 0.22 9.56 17.39
C GLY A 403 -0.78 8.77 16.56
N ASP A 404 -2.04 8.70 16.98
CA ASP A 404 -3.10 8.04 16.23
C ASP A 404 -3.54 8.86 15.03
N MET A 405 -3.60 10.18 15.15
CA MET A 405 -3.79 11.09 14.00
C MET A 405 -2.69 10.91 12.95
N MET A 406 -1.41 10.89 13.38
CA MET A 406 -0.28 10.70 12.46
C MET A 406 -0.31 9.32 11.80
N ALA A 407 -0.65 8.28 12.56
CA ALA A 407 -0.82 6.94 11.99
C ALA A 407 -1.98 6.89 10.99
N PHE A 408 -3.11 7.53 11.30
CA PHE A 408 -4.26 7.63 10.41
C PHE A 408 -3.89 8.33 9.10
N MET A 409 -3.16 9.45 9.18
CA MET A 409 -2.65 10.16 8.01
C MET A 409 -1.78 9.26 7.12
N GLN A 410 -0.87 8.48 7.73
CA GLN A 410 -0.03 7.54 6.99
C GLN A 410 -0.85 6.41 6.34
N TYR A 411 -1.84 5.86 7.05
CA TYR A 411 -2.73 4.84 6.49
C TYR A 411 -3.57 5.40 5.33
N ALA A 412 -4.10 6.62 5.46
CA ALA A 412 -4.82 7.30 4.39
C ALA A 412 -3.94 7.44 3.13
N MET A 413 -2.69 7.89 3.27
CA MET A 413 -1.75 7.95 2.14
C MET A 413 -1.50 6.58 1.50
N GLN A 414 -1.32 5.53 2.32
CA GLN A 414 -1.14 4.16 1.80
C GLN A 414 -2.36 3.65 1.04
N ILE A 415 -3.57 3.92 1.53
CA ILE A 415 -4.82 3.56 0.85
C ILE A 415 -4.87 4.24 -0.52
N ILE A 416 -4.63 5.55 -0.57
CA ILE A 416 -4.70 6.31 -1.82
C ILE A 416 -3.66 5.81 -2.84
N MET A 417 -2.41 5.57 -2.40
CA MET A 417 -1.38 4.98 -3.26
C MET A 417 -1.76 3.58 -3.75
N SER A 418 -2.46 2.80 -2.93
CA SER A 418 -2.98 1.48 -3.33
C SER A 418 -4.06 1.57 -4.40
N PHE A 419 -4.99 2.52 -4.26
CA PHE A 419 -5.99 2.80 -5.30
C PHE A 419 -5.36 3.31 -6.60
N MET A 420 -4.29 4.11 -6.51
CA MET A 420 -3.51 4.55 -7.68
C MET A 420 -2.89 3.36 -8.42
N MET A 421 -2.30 2.42 -7.67
CA MET A 421 -1.75 1.19 -8.25
C MET A 421 -2.84 0.36 -8.95
N ILE A 422 -4.00 0.17 -8.31
CA ILE A 422 -5.15 -0.53 -8.92
C ILE A 422 -5.62 0.19 -10.19
N SER A 423 -5.68 1.52 -10.18
CA SER A 423 -6.10 2.32 -11.33
C SER A 423 -5.17 2.14 -12.54
N MET A 424 -3.85 2.07 -12.30
CA MET A 424 -2.87 1.78 -13.36
C MET A 424 -3.08 0.39 -13.98
N MET A 425 -3.60 -0.58 -13.22
CA MET A 425 -3.88 -1.92 -13.75
C MET A 425 -4.94 -1.91 -14.85
N PHE A 426 -5.92 -1.00 -14.78
CA PHE A 426 -6.93 -0.83 -15.84
C PHE A 426 -6.33 -0.39 -17.18
N ILE A 427 -5.08 0.08 -17.21
CA ILE A 427 -4.36 0.42 -18.44
C ILE A 427 -3.55 -0.79 -18.95
N PHE A 428 -2.80 -1.45 -18.05
CA PHE A 428 -1.90 -2.53 -18.44
C PHE A 428 -2.63 -3.84 -18.78
N VAL A 429 -3.66 -4.20 -18.03
CA VAL A 429 -4.37 -5.48 -18.22
C VAL A 429 -5.02 -5.57 -19.60
N PRO A 430 -5.82 -4.58 -20.07
CA PRO A 430 -6.44 -4.68 -21.39
C PRO A 430 -5.42 -4.70 -22.54
N ARG A 431 -4.33 -3.93 -22.43
CA ARG A 431 -3.25 -3.90 -23.45
C ARG A 431 -2.55 -5.25 -23.59
N ALA A 432 -2.25 -5.90 -22.47
CA ALA A 432 -1.66 -7.22 -22.47
C ALA A 432 -2.66 -8.28 -22.94
N ALA A 433 -3.95 -8.16 -22.61
CA ALA A 433 -5.00 -9.07 -23.09
C ALA A 433 -5.13 -9.04 -24.63
N VAL A 434 -5.12 -7.86 -25.25
CA VAL A 434 -5.13 -7.74 -26.74
C VAL A 434 -3.87 -8.34 -27.37
N SER A 435 -2.71 -8.17 -26.72
CA SER A 435 -1.45 -8.75 -27.17
C SER A 435 -1.45 -10.28 -27.06
N ALA A 436 -1.99 -10.81 -25.95
CA ALA A 436 -2.19 -12.24 -25.74
C ALA A 436 -3.16 -12.85 -26.77
N GLY A 437 -4.26 -12.15 -27.10
CA GLY A 437 -5.18 -12.56 -28.15
C GLY A 437 -4.48 -12.71 -29.51
N ARG A 438 -3.70 -11.71 -29.92
CA ARG A 438 -2.94 -11.76 -31.19
C ARG A 438 -1.88 -12.88 -31.21
N ILE A 439 -1.22 -13.15 -30.09
CA ILE A 439 -0.28 -14.29 -30.01
C ILE A 439 -1.05 -15.62 -30.08
N SER A 440 -2.17 -15.73 -29.37
CA SER A 440 -3.02 -16.92 -29.39
C SER A 440 -3.54 -17.23 -30.78
N GLU A 441 -3.92 -16.23 -31.57
CA GLU A 441 -4.33 -16.41 -32.97
C GLU A 441 -3.26 -17.14 -33.80
N VAL A 442 -1.97 -16.78 -33.64
CA VAL A 442 -0.85 -17.40 -34.38
C VAL A 442 -0.64 -18.85 -33.92
N LEU A 443 -0.66 -19.07 -32.60
CA LEU A 443 -0.47 -20.40 -32.02
C LEU A 443 -1.62 -21.37 -32.36
N ALA A 444 -2.83 -20.85 -32.56
CA ALA A 444 -4.02 -21.62 -32.88
C ALA A 444 -4.18 -21.97 -34.37
N VAL A 445 -3.34 -21.41 -35.26
CA VAL A 445 -3.39 -21.75 -36.69
C VAL A 445 -3.12 -23.22 -36.90
N ASN A 446 -3.97 -23.91 -37.67
CA ASN A 446 -3.69 -25.26 -38.12
C ASN A 446 -2.81 -25.20 -39.37
N ASP A 447 -1.69 -25.94 -39.38
CA ASP A 447 -0.78 -25.99 -40.53
C ASP A 447 -1.51 -26.62 -41.73
N LEU A 448 -1.55 -25.93 -42.87
CA LEU A 448 -2.21 -26.40 -44.09
C LEU A 448 -1.45 -27.57 -44.73
N ILE A 449 -0.12 -27.45 -44.79
CA ILE A 449 0.77 -28.49 -45.30
C ILE A 449 1.30 -29.26 -44.10
N LYS A 450 0.93 -30.54 -44.00
CA LYS A 450 1.37 -31.42 -42.93
C LYS A 450 2.21 -32.54 -43.51
N ASP A 451 3.31 -32.83 -42.83
CA ASP A 451 4.03 -34.06 -43.10
C ASP A 451 3.11 -35.27 -42.81
N PRO A 452 3.08 -36.28 -43.70
CA PRO A 452 2.32 -37.50 -43.45
C PRO A 452 2.89 -38.23 -42.21
N GLN A 453 2.03 -38.87 -41.41
CA GLN A 453 2.44 -39.56 -40.16
C GLN A 453 3.56 -40.59 -40.35
N LYS A 454 3.65 -41.19 -41.55
CA LYS A 454 4.73 -42.09 -41.96
C LYS A 454 5.34 -41.54 -43.25
N PRO A 455 6.31 -40.62 -43.18
CA PRO A 455 6.95 -40.09 -44.36
C PRO A 455 7.69 -41.21 -45.09
N LYS A 456 7.46 -41.34 -46.39
CA LYS A 456 8.19 -42.30 -47.22
C LYS A 456 9.60 -41.76 -47.43
N ALA A 457 10.61 -42.57 -47.09
CA ALA A 457 11.99 -42.23 -47.39
C ALA A 457 12.16 -42.11 -48.91
N PHE A 458 12.95 -41.12 -49.34
CA PHE A 458 13.32 -41.00 -50.74
C PHE A 458 14.13 -42.21 -51.18
N ASP A 459 13.74 -42.81 -52.30
CA ASP A 459 14.46 -43.90 -52.92
C ASP A 459 15.74 -43.34 -53.58
N LYS A 460 16.90 -43.65 -52.98
CA LYS A 460 18.21 -43.18 -53.46
C LYS A 460 18.55 -43.69 -54.86
N THR A 461 17.87 -44.72 -55.36
CA THR A 461 18.09 -45.28 -56.70
C THR A 461 17.33 -44.51 -57.78
N LYS A 462 16.30 -43.72 -57.42
CA LYS A 462 15.54 -42.91 -58.37
C LYS A 462 16.26 -41.61 -58.65
N LYS A 463 16.49 -41.32 -59.94
CA LYS A 463 16.99 -40.02 -60.41
C LYS A 463 15.79 -39.09 -60.62
N GLY A 464 15.97 -37.78 -60.35
CA GLY A 464 14.90 -36.78 -60.25
C GLY A 464 14.02 -36.62 -61.50
N LEU A 465 13.02 -37.50 -61.63
CA LEU A 465 11.90 -37.40 -62.57
C LEU A 465 10.84 -36.50 -61.94
N VAL A 466 10.40 -35.46 -62.64
CA VAL A 466 9.31 -34.57 -62.20
C VAL A 466 8.17 -34.70 -63.20
N GLU A 467 6.98 -35.04 -62.72
CA GLU A 467 5.80 -35.28 -63.54
C GLU A 467 4.60 -34.53 -62.96
N PHE A 468 3.95 -33.73 -63.80
CA PHE A 468 2.67 -33.07 -63.52
C PHE A 468 1.59 -33.82 -64.30
N LYS A 469 0.48 -34.17 -63.63
CA LYS A 469 -0.68 -34.85 -64.25
C LYS A 469 -1.94 -34.06 -63.94
N ASN A 470 -2.52 -33.44 -64.96
CA ASN A 470 -3.78 -32.68 -64.89
C ASN A 470 -3.79 -31.74 -63.67
N VAL A 471 -2.71 -30.96 -63.51
CA VAL A 471 -2.54 -30.10 -62.35
C VAL A 471 -3.35 -28.83 -62.54
N PHE A 472 -4.24 -28.58 -61.58
CA PHE A 472 -4.93 -27.32 -61.38
C PHE A 472 -4.41 -26.69 -60.08
N PHE A 473 -4.13 -25.40 -60.11
CA PHE A 473 -3.67 -24.68 -58.93
C PHE A 473 -4.26 -23.28 -58.88
N ARG A 474 -4.79 -22.91 -57.72
CA ARG A 474 -5.35 -21.60 -57.43
C ARG A 474 -4.86 -21.11 -56.08
N TYR A 475 -4.49 -19.84 -56.00
CA TYR A 475 -4.24 -19.19 -54.71
C TYR A 475 -5.57 -18.95 -54.00
N ASP A 476 -5.60 -19.03 -52.66
CA ASP A 476 -6.83 -18.91 -51.86
C ASP A 476 -7.67 -17.65 -52.15
N ASN A 477 -7.04 -16.56 -52.62
CA ASN A 477 -7.69 -15.27 -52.93
C ASN A 477 -7.74 -14.94 -54.43
N ALA A 478 -7.48 -15.89 -55.33
CA ALA A 478 -7.56 -15.66 -56.76
C ALA A 478 -8.93 -16.05 -57.31
N ASP A 479 -9.50 -15.21 -58.19
CA ASP A 479 -10.77 -15.49 -58.86
C ASP A 479 -10.63 -16.58 -59.94
N GLU A 480 -9.43 -16.70 -60.52
CA GLU A 480 -9.10 -17.67 -61.57
C GLU A 480 -7.93 -18.57 -61.17
N ASP A 481 -7.89 -19.75 -61.77
CA ASP A 481 -6.82 -20.72 -61.60
C ASP A 481 -5.52 -20.17 -62.21
N ALA A 482 -4.43 -20.19 -61.43
CA ALA A 482 -3.11 -19.79 -61.89
C ALA A 482 -2.47 -20.86 -62.80
N LEU A 483 -2.86 -22.13 -62.62
CA LEU A 483 -2.52 -23.23 -63.51
C LEU A 483 -3.80 -24.00 -63.84
N CYS A 484 -4.07 -24.20 -65.13
CA CYS A 484 -5.22 -24.97 -65.63
C CYS A 484 -4.72 -26.15 -66.47
N ASP A 485 -5.14 -27.36 -66.12
CA ASP A 485 -4.88 -28.60 -66.87
C ASP A 485 -3.42 -28.82 -67.32
N ILE A 486 -2.46 -28.57 -66.43
CA ILE A 486 -1.04 -28.70 -66.77
C ILE A 486 -0.60 -30.17 -66.66
N THR A 487 -0.09 -30.72 -67.77
CA THR A 487 0.49 -32.06 -67.83
C THR A 487 1.82 -32.03 -68.58
N PHE A 488 2.92 -32.38 -67.90
CA PHE A 488 4.23 -32.54 -68.53
C PHE A 488 5.15 -33.45 -67.70
N THR A 489 6.26 -33.89 -68.32
CA THR A 489 7.27 -34.72 -67.66
C THR A 489 8.68 -34.20 -67.96
N ALA A 490 9.41 -33.82 -66.92
CA ALA A 490 10.83 -33.49 -66.99
C ALA A 490 11.68 -34.72 -66.60
N LYS A 491 12.50 -35.22 -67.55
CA LYS A 491 13.26 -36.45 -67.39
C LYS A 491 14.60 -36.22 -66.68
N PRO A 492 15.12 -37.23 -65.95
CA PRO A 492 16.41 -37.12 -65.27
C PRO A 492 17.56 -36.79 -66.23
N GLY A 493 18.41 -35.84 -65.85
CA GLY A 493 19.58 -35.42 -66.64
C GLY A 493 19.27 -34.48 -67.80
N GLN A 494 18.01 -34.10 -68.01
CA GLN A 494 17.62 -33.11 -69.01
C GLN A 494 17.40 -31.75 -68.36
N THR A 495 17.77 -30.68 -69.06
CA THR A 495 17.39 -29.32 -68.68
C THR A 495 16.05 -29.01 -69.33
N THR A 496 15.03 -28.76 -68.52
CA THR A 496 13.70 -28.34 -69.02
C THR A 496 13.59 -26.84 -68.88
N ALA A 497 13.36 -26.13 -69.98
CA ALA A 497 13.12 -24.69 -69.97
C ALA A 497 11.61 -24.42 -69.88
N ILE A 498 11.18 -23.69 -68.85
CA ILE A 498 9.81 -23.18 -68.73
C ILE A 498 9.86 -21.72 -69.19
N ILE A 499 9.19 -21.42 -70.30
CA ILE A 499 9.16 -20.10 -70.91
C ILE A 499 7.72 -19.62 -70.89
N GLY A 500 7.50 -18.41 -70.38
CA GLY A 500 6.20 -17.78 -70.23
C GLY A 500 6.33 -16.32 -69.89
#